data_AF-A0A2T7TZ97-F1
#
_entry.id   AF-A0A2T7TZ97-F1
#
_cell.length_a   1.000
_cell.length_b   1.000
_cell.length_c   1.000
_cell.angle_alpha   90.00
_cell.angle_beta   90.00
_cell.angle_gamma   90.00
#
_symmetry.space_group_name_H-M   'P 1'
#
loop_
_entity.id
_entity.type
_entity.pdbx_description
1 polymer ?
#
loop_
_entity_poly.entity_id
_entity_poly.type
_entity_poly.pdbx_seq_one_letter_code
_entity_poly.pdbx_strand_id
1 'polypeptide(L)'
;MNRVWTEEELDILRRDRAAKVPVPVTAAKLGRPVPATYARARLIGTLVQPHQPWDEASVAHLRELVSADPPMTDKRIAEKLGRTVTQIRWKMQDLGLIGVRDLSKLAKNTASEMIRPKAAKPLKQEPVQDTKPAPQKRISAIPAAVPARATAAALTVVPAPTAPAPIDPRAALERALKRLEATLAERLKNSVAEAEAGMVRAAMDAIAEKRRIDQHLADLGKRIDDAQAEGIAKAERVKAEAIMAEAAASSERRTDDVALPIREGESPLEKPKRAAAKPAIKKPVVPAAQGVSQAAAPRQMKSPASPPTPKIVVVETSMAARPESGADPAPAQVSGRGGWKSVRRDPARVMAQAKAKAKATNRADAVDLAQAAQAAIERFIAERGVTKTETNGIQTLVSRLQARGYIVVQDGDGWVIDQRRRIVGESALIEFAEARGISLDVAA
;
A
#
# COMPACT_ATOMS: atom_id res chain seq x y z
N MET A 1 16.36 -4.61 22.45
CA MET A 1 16.42 -5.21 23.81
C MET A 1 15.07 -5.07 24.50
N ASN A 2 14.53 -6.14 25.09
CA ASN A 2 13.28 -6.09 25.84
C ASN A 2 13.54 -5.57 27.26
N ARG A 3 13.26 -4.29 27.51
CA ARG A 3 13.36 -3.69 28.85
C ARG A 3 12.38 -4.38 29.80
N VAL A 4 12.90 -5.06 30.83
CA VAL A 4 12.09 -5.74 31.86
C VAL A 4 11.19 -4.73 32.57
N TRP A 5 9.95 -5.11 32.88
CA TRP A 5 8.99 -4.26 33.60
C TRP A 5 9.33 -4.24 35.09
N THR A 6 9.56 -3.06 35.66
CA THR A 6 9.79 -2.93 37.11
C THR A 6 8.47 -2.87 37.87
N GLU A 7 8.48 -3.22 39.15
CA GLU A 7 7.27 -3.19 39.99
C GLU A 7 6.65 -1.79 40.08
N GLU A 8 7.48 -0.75 40.14
CA GLU A 8 7.08 0.66 40.13
C GLU A 8 6.28 1.02 38.87
N GLU A 9 6.73 0.57 37.69
CA GLU A 9 6.02 0.81 36.43
C GLU A 9 4.67 0.07 36.40
N LEU A 10 4.59 -1.12 37.00
CA LEU A 10 3.35 -1.88 37.14
C LEU A 10 2.37 -1.17 38.09
N ASP A 11 2.86 -0.56 39.17
CA ASP A 11 2.04 0.22 40.11
C ASP A 11 1.51 1.51 39.51
N ILE A 12 2.35 2.24 38.76
CA ILE A 12 1.92 3.40 37.98
C ILE A 12 0.83 2.97 36.99
N LEU A 13 1.03 1.85 36.30
CA LEU A 13 0.05 1.31 35.36
C LEU A 13 -1.25 0.92 36.08
N ARG A 14 -1.21 0.25 37.24
CA ARG A 14 -2.42 -0.07 38.04
C ARG A 14 -3.17 1.20 38.46
N ARG A 15 -2.45 2.21 38.99
CA ARG A 15 -3.01 3.49 39.46
C ARG A 15 -3.65 4.29 38.33
N ASP A 16 -2.93 4.50 37.23
CA ASP A 16 -3.42 5.25 36.07
C ASP A 16 -4.64 4.54 35.43
N ARG A 17 -4.66 3.20 35.42
CA ARG A 17 -5.80 2.43 34.93
C ARG A 17 -7.02 2.53 35.85
N ALA A 18 -6.85 2.49 37.17
CA ALA A 18 -7.92 2.73 38.14
C ALA A 18 -8.53 4.14 37.98
N ALA A 19 -7.69 5.13 37.67
CA ALA A 19 -8.10 6.51 37.36
C ALA A 19 -8.65 6.70 35.92
N LYS A 20 -8.79 5.63 35.13
CA LYS A 20 -9.26 5.65 33.73
C LYS A 20 -8.42 6.54 32.79
N VAL A 21 -7.14 6.72 33.07
CA VAL A 21 -6.21 7.46 32.20
C VAL A 21 -6.00 6.68 30.89
N PRO A 22 -6.00 7.36 29.73
CA PRO A 22 -5.72 6.71 28.45
C PRO A 22 -4.30 6.10 28.41
N VAL A 23 -4.18 4.86 27.92
CA VAL A 23 -2.90 4.12 27.85
C VAL A 23 -1.78 4.89 27.12
N PRO A 24 -2.03 5.67 26.04
CA PRO A 24 -0.97 6.46 25.42
C PRO A 24 -0.32 7.49 26.37
N VAL A 25 -1.10 8.07 27.29
CA VAL A 25 -0.58 9.03 28.28
C VAL A 25 0.30 8.31 29.29
N THR A 26 -0.15 7.15 29.79
CA THR A 26 0.65 6.33 30.71
C THR A 26 1.91 5.79 30.03
N ALA A 27 1.84 5.40 28.75
CA ALA A 27 3.00 4.94 27.99
C ALA A 27 4.07 6.05 27.85
N ALA A 28 3.64 7.30 27.61
CA ALA A 28 4.53 8.45 27.59
C ALA A 28 5.16 8.70 28.97
N LYS A 29 4.39 8.63 30.07
CA LYS A 29 4.92 8.76 31.44
C LYS A 29 5.98 7.69 31.78
N LEU A 30 5.81 6.46 31.28
CA LEU A 30 6.71 5.34 31.55
C LEU A 30 7.92 5.30 30.60
N GLY A 31 7.95 6.15 29.56
CA GLY A 31 8.96 6.08 28.50
C GLY A 31 8.94 4.75 27.76
N ARG A 32 7.75 4.17 27.55
CA ARG A 32 7.57 2.86 26.90
C ARG A 32 6.70 2.96 25.65
N PRO A 33 6.90 2.09 24.65
CA PRO A 33 6.05 2.07 23.48
C PRO A 33 4.62 1.68 23.84
N VAL A 34 3.65 2.37 23.20
CA VAL A 34 2.22 2.20 23.44
C VAL A 34 1.76 0.73 23.30
N PRO A 35 2.16 -0.03 22.26
CA PRO A 35 1.78 -1.45 22.14
C PRO A 35 2.26 -2.33 23.32
N ALA A 36 3.47 -2.09 23.83
CA ALA A 36 4.00 -2.84 24.97
C ALA A 36 3.23 -2.54 26.26
N THR A 37 2.84 -1.28 26.45
CA THR A 37 2.03 -0.85 27.60
C THR A 37 0.62 -1.46 27.55
N TYR A 38 0.00 -1.54 26.36
CA TYR A 38 -1.27 -2.24 26.17
C TYR A 38 -1.16 -3.74 26.47
N ALA A 39 -0.14 -4.41 25.95
CA ALA A 39 0.09 -5.83 26.20
C ALA A 39 0.29 -6.11 27.69
N ARG A 40 1.04 -5.26 28.39
CA ARG A 40 1.27 -5.42 29.83
C ARG A 40 0.02 -5.14 30.65
N ALA A 41 -0.73 -4.08 30.34
CA ALA A 41 -2.02 -3.80 31.00
C ALA A 41 -2.99 -4.97 30.86
N ARG A 42 -2.99 -5.63 29.70
CA ARG A 42 -3.77 -6.86 29.47
C ARG A 42 -3.34 -8.01 30.37
N LEU A 43 -2.04 -8.24 30.51
CA LEU A 43 -1.50 -9.33 31.34
C LEU A 43 -1.76 -9.12 32.84
N ILE A 44 -1.74 -7.88 33.33
CA ILE A 44 -2.04 -7.57 34.75
C ILE A 44 -3.56 -7.65 35.04
N GLY A 45 -4.39 -7.87 34.02
CA GLY A 45 -5.85 -7.92 34.20
C GLY A 45 -6.50 -6.55 34.40
N THR A 46 -5.78 -5.44 34.17
CA THR A 46 -6.33 -4.07 34.22
C THR A 46 -7.00 -3.65 32.91
N LEU A 47 -7.42 -4.65 32.12
CA LEU A 47 -7.80 -4.51 30.71
C LEU A 47 -8.97 -3.53 30.52
N VAL A 48 -8.83 -2.77 29.43
CA VAL A 48 -9.53 -1.51 29.10
C VAL A 48 -10.99 -1.65 28.75
N GLN A 49 -11.47 -2.85 28.49
CA GLN A 49 -12.89 -3.14 28.47
C GLN A 49 -13.05 -4.50 29.13
N PRO A 50 -13.94 -4.66 30.12
CA PRO A 50 -14.40 -5.99 30.44
C PRO A 50 -14.89 -6.58 29.11
N HIS A 51 -14.21 -7.62 28.62
CA HIS A 51 -14.76 -8.40 27.53
C HIS A 51 -16.03 -9.01 28.09
N GLN A 52 -17.15 -8.34 27.86
CA GLN A 52 -18.43 -8.83 28.29
C GLN A 52 -18.59 -10.19 27.60
N PRO A 53 -18.59 -11.31 28.35
CA PRO A 53 -18.75 -12.62 27.73
C PRO A 53 -20.11 -12.63 27.00
N TRP A 54 -20.19 -13.39 25.92
CA TRP A 54 -21.46 -13.58 25.22
C TRP A 54 -22.25 -14.65 25.94
N ASP A 55 -23.18 -14.22 26.79
CA ASP A 55 -24.20 -15.07 27.39
C ASP A 55 -25.21 -15.53 26.32
N GLU A 56 -25.86 -16.66 26.59
CA GLU A 56 -26.81 -17.27 25.67
C GLU A 56 -28.00 -16.37 25.37
N ALA A 57 -28.46 -15.59 26.37
CA ALA A 57 -29.54 -14.62 26.19
C ALA A 57 -29.14 -13.48 25.24
N SER A 58 -27.94 -12.89 25.40
CA SER A 58 -27.42 -11.91 24.43
C SER A 58 -27.28 -12.48 23.02
N VAL A 59 -26.89 -13.76 22.88
CA VAL A 59 -26.78 -14.42 21.58
C VAL A 59 -28.16 -14.66 20.96
N ALA A 60 -29.16 -15.05 21.75
CA ALA A 60 -30.54 -15.19 21.29
C ALA A 60 -31.12 -13.85 20.83
N HIS A 61 -30.93 -12.78 21.62
CA HIS A 61 -31.36 -11.43 21.27
C HIS A 61 -30.64 -10.92 20.02
N LEU A 62 -29.35 -11.23 19.84
CA LEU A 62 -28.63 -10.93 18.60
C LEU A 62 -29.26 -11.64 17.39
N ARG A 63 -29.62 -12.92 17.50
CA ARG A 63 -30.27 -13.66 16.40
C ARG A 63 -31.62 -13.05 16.05
N GLU A 64 -32.43 -12.73 17.05
CA GLU A 64 -33.73 -12.07 16.86
C GLU A 64 -33.59 -10.73 16.12
N LEU A 65 -32.68 -9.86 16.57
CA LEU A 65 -32.44 -8.55 15.94
C LEU A 65 -31.90 -8.66 14.51
N VAL A 66 -31.16 -9.72 14.20
CA VAL A 66 -30.63 -9.98 12.85
C VAL A 66 -31.73 -10.53 11.93
N SER A 67 -32.66 -11.34 12.46
CA SER A 67 -33.76 -11.95 11.73
C SER A 67 -35.00 -11.06 11.58
N ALA A 68 -35.09 -9.93 12.28
CA ALA A 68 -36.19 -8.98 12.15
C ALA A 68 -36.33 -8.44 10.71
N ASP A 69 -37.56 -8.31 10.22
CA ASP A 69 -37.89 -7.69 8.93
C ASP A 69 -38.58 -6.34 9.17
N PRO A 70 -37.98 -5.19 8.83
CA PRO A 70 -36.73 -5.01 8.06
C PRO A 70 -35.43 -5.24 8.86
N PRO A 71 -34.35 -5.72 8.21
CA PRO A 71 -33.11 -6.07 8.90
C PRO A 71 -32.43 -4.84 9.51
N MET A 72 -32.21 -4.88 10.83
CA MET A 72 -31.72 -3.76 11.61
C MET A 72 -30.21 -3.54 11.40
N THR A 73 -29.74 -2.32 11.13
CA THR A 73 -28.31 -2.06 10.87
C THR A 73 -27.40 -2.44 12.05
N ASP A 74 -26.17 -2.89 11.77
CA ASP A 74 -25.20 -3.33 12.79
C ASP A 74 -24.98 -2.28 13.90
N LYS A 75 -25.09 -0.99 13.56
CA LYS A 75 -25.01 0.13 14.52
C LYS A 75 -26.17 0.13 15.51
N ARG A 76 -27.40 -0.05 15.03
CA ARG A 76 -28.59 -0.10 15.91
C ARG A 76 -28.57 -1.36 16.77
N ILE A 77 -28.07 -2.48 16.23
CA ILE A 77 -27.92 -3.73 17.00
C ILE A 77 -26.88 -3.55 18.12
N ALA A 78 -25.75 -2.92 17.80
CA ALA A 78 -24.70 -2.59 18.77
C ALA A 78 -25.24 -1.69 19.90
N GLU A 79 -26.04 -0.68 19.56
CA GLU A 79 -26.68 0.20 20.54
C GLU A 79 -27.68 -0.55 21.43
N LYS A 80 -28.56 -1.39 20.86
CA LYS A 80 -29.51 -2.19 21.65
C LYS A 80 -28.85 -3.20 22.59
N LEU A 81 -27.73 -3.80 22.17
CA LEU A 81 -27.00 -4.79 22.97
C LEU A 81 -25.95 -4.16 23.90
N GLY A 82 -25.76 -2.85 23.86
CA GLY A 82 -24.73 -2.15 24.64
C GLY A 82 -23.30 -2.60 24.29
N ARG A 83 -23.06 -3.07 23.06
CA ARG A 83 -21.77 -3.61 22.60
C ARG A 83 -21.23 -2.81 21.42
N THR A 84 -19.95 -2.99 21.09
CA THR A 84 -19.37 -2.31 19.92
C THR A 84 -19.77 -3.00 18.61
N VAL A 85 -19.88 -2.23 17.52
CA VAL A 85 -20.21 -2.74 16.17
C VAL A 85 -19.25 -3.86 15.73
N THR A 86 -17.97 -3.73 16.05
CA THR A 86 -16.96 -4.75 15.74
C THR A 86 -17.22 -6.06 16.48
N GLN A 87 -17.58 -6.00 17.78
CA GLN A 87 -17.92 -7.19 18.57
C GLN A 87 -19.18 -7.87 18.04
N ILE A 88 -20.21 -7.10 17.67
CA ILE A 88 -21.42 -7.64 17.02
C ILE A 88 -21.04 -8.36 15.73
N ARG A 89 -20.24 -7.72 14.87
CA ARG A 89 -19.84 -8.28 13.58
C ARG A 89 -19.04 -9.57 13.71
N TRP A 90 -18.06 -9.60 14.60
CA TRP A 90 -17.29 -10.81 14.89
C TRP A 90 -18.21 -11.92 15.40
N LYS A 91 -19.11 -11.62 16.34
CA LYS A 91 -20.04 -12.63 16.85
C LYS A 91 -21.01 -13.14 15.77
N MET A 92 -21.51 -12.25 14.91
CA MET A 92 -22.32 -12.65 13.75
C MET A 92 -21.55 -13.53 12.78
N GLN A 93 -20.24 -13.30 12.61
CA GLN A 93 -19.37 -14.13 11.78
C GLN A 93 -19.21 -15.53 12.39
N ASP A 94 -18.90 -15.60 13.68
CA ASP A 94 -18.74 -16.86 14.42
C ASP A 94 -20.02 -17.71 14.41
N LEU A 95 -21.18 -17.06 14.43
CA LEU A 95 -22.49 -17.72 14.37
C LEU A 95 -22.96 -18.04 12.94
N GLY A 96 -22.20 -17.67 11.90
CA GLY A 96 -22.60 -17.87 10.49
C GLY A 96 -23.74 -16.98 10.00
N LEU A 97 -24.14 -15.96 10.78
CA LEU A 97 -25.28 -15.09 10.47
C LEU A 97 -24.97 -14.03 9.39
N ILE A 98 -23.69 -13.83 9.06
CA ILE A 98 -23.28 -12.87 8.02
C ILE A 98 -23.69 -13.33 6.61
N GLY A 99 -23.73 -14.63 6.34
CA GLY A 99 -24.09 -15.18 5.03
C GLY A 99 -25.60 -15.23 4.76
N VAL A 100 -26.42 -15.31 5.81
CA VAL A 100 -27.89 -15.39 5.72
C VAL A 100 -28.53 -14.02 5.48
N ARG A 101 -27.78 -12.96 5.80
CA ARG A 101 -28.28 -11.60 5.74
C ARG A 101 -28.19 -11.11 4.29
N ASP A 102 -29.32 -10.97 3.62
CA ASP A 102 -29.42 -10.37 2.29
C ASP A 102 -28.87 -8.94 2.31
N LEU A 103 -27.56 -8.79 2.11
CA LEU A 103 -26.87 -7.49 2.04
C LEU A 103 -27.53 -6.58 0.99
N SER A 104 -28.13 -7.17 -0.04
CA SER A 104 -28.95 -6.52 -1.06
C SER A 104 -30.18 -5.81 -0.50
N LYS A 105 -30.86 -6.37 0.51
CA LYS A 105 -32.00 -5.72 1.18
C LYS A 105 -31.54 -4.59 2.10
N LEU A 106 -30.40 -4.79 2.78
CA LEU A 106 -29.81 -3.75 3.62
C LEU A 106 -29.31 -2.54 2.82
N ALA A 107 -28.72 -2.79 1.65
CA ALA A 107 -28.28 -1.74 0.74
C ALA A 107 -29.47 -0.90 0.25
N LYS A 108 -30.60 -1.54 -0.09
CA LYS A 108 -31.85 -0.86 -0.48
C LYS A 108 -32.43 0.00 0.65
N ASN A 109 -32.49 -0.53 1.87
CA ASN A 109 -33.03 0.21 3.02
C ASN A 109 -32.10 1.37 3.43
N THR A 110 -30.78 1.16 3.40
CA THR A 110 -29.82 2.23 3.69
C THR A 110 -29.85 3.32 2.62
N ALA A 111 -30.01 2.95 1.35
CA ALA A 111 -30.18 3.91 0.25
C ALA A 111 -31.49 4.70 0.40
N SER A 112 -32.59 4.03 0.79
CA SER A 112 -33.88 4.68 1.03
C SER A 112 -33.84 5.64 2.23
N GLU A 113 -33.15 5.30 3.32
CA GLU A 113 -33.01 6.15 4.51
C GLU A 113 -32.06 7.34 4.27
N MET A 114 -31.08 7.21 3.36
CA MET A 114 -30.20 8.33 2.96
C MET A 114 -30.82 9.26 1.92
N ILE A 115 -31.95 8.90 1.30
CA ILE A 115 -32.79 9.84 0.55
C ILE A 115 -33.57 10.67 1.56
N ARG A 116 -32.83 11.54 2.26
CA ARG A 116 -33.38 12.59 3.09
C ARG A 116 -34.18 13.53 2.16
N PRO A 117 -35.42 13.91 2.51
CA PRO A 117 -36.20 14.82 1.68
C PRO A 117 -35.38 16.08 1.44
N LYS A 118 -35.12 16.35 0.16
CA LYS A 118 -34.40 17.52 -0.33
C LYS A 118 -35.10 18.74 0.25
N ALA A 119 -34.46 19.37 1.24
CA ALA A 119 -34.93 20.61 1.83
C ALA A 119 -35.28 21.59 0.70
N ALA A 120 -36.46 22.19 0.82
CA ALA A 120 -37.01 23.13 -0.13
C ALA A 120 -35.96 24.14 -0.58
N LYS A 121 -35.90 24.36 -1.90
CA LYS A 121 -35.04 25.33 -2.56
C LYS A 121 -35.09 26.68 -1.83
N PRO A 122 -33.97 27.24 -1.36
CA PRO A 122 -33.92 28.67 -1.07
C PRO A 122 -34.05 29.44 -2.39
N LEU A 123 -34.84 30.52 -2.34
CA LEU A 123 -35.11 31.41 -3.46
C LEU A 123 -33.80 31.91 -4.10
N LYS A 124 -33.84 32.00 -5.44
CA LYS A 124 -32.86 32.67 -6.29
C LYS A 124 -32.59 34.08 -5.77
N GLN A 125 -31.33 34.39 -5.47
CA GLN A 125 -30.81 35.75 -5.52
C GLN A 125 -29.98 35.89 -6.79
N GLU A 126 -30.27 36.95 -7.54
CA GLU A 126 -29.56 37.37 -8.75
C GLU A 126 -28.09 37.67 -8.48
N PRO A 127 -27.17 37.31 -9.40
CA PRO A 127 -25.80 37.76 -9.33
C PRO A 127 -25.67 39.18 -9.91
N VAL A 128 -25.28 40.11 -9.05
CA VAL A 128 -24.68 41.40 -9.44
C VAL A 128 -23.34 41.11 -10.11
N GLN A 129 -23.16 41.72 -11.29
CA GLN A 129 -21.94 41.69 -12.08
C GLN A 129 -20.83 42.43 -11.35
N ASP A 130 -19.64 41.83 -11.23
CA ASP A 130 -18.43 42.60 -10.95
C ASP A 130 -17.19 42.05 -11.66
N THR A 131 -16.72 42.90 -12.59
CA THR A 131 -15.34 43.25 -12.95
C THR A 131 -14.27 42.17 -13.18
N LYS A 132 -13.98 41.99 -14.48
CA LYS A 132 -12.71 41.65 -15.15
C LYS A 132 -11.42 41.93 -14.34
N PRO A 133 -10.45 40.99 -14.31
CA PRO A 133 -9.04 41.33 -14.16
C PRO A 133 -8.29 41.31 -15.50
N ALA A 134 -7.41 42.30 -15.64
CA ALA A 134 -6.55 42.60 -16.78
C ALA A 134 -5.41 41.56 -16.99
N PRO A 135 -4.87 41.45 -18.21
CA PRO A 135 -3.79 40.50 -18.53
C PRO A 135 -2.43 40.97 -17.97
N GLN A 136 -1.79 40.09 -17.21
CA GLN A 136 -0.42 40.30 -16.72
C GLN A 136 0.61 40.26 -17.85
N LYS A 137 1.37 41.35 -17.92
CA LYS A 137 2.52 41.62 -18.79
C LYS A 137 3.61 40.58 -18.58
N ARG A 138 3.99 39.87 -19.65
CA ARG A 138 5.24 39.12 -19.75
C ARG A 138 6.41 40.10 -19.63
N ILE A 139 7.25 39.93 -18.60
CA ILE A 139 8.57 40.56 -18.55
C ILE A 139 9.55 39.55 -19.12
N SER A 140 9.91 39.78 -20.38
CA SER A 140 11.10 39.22 -21.02
C SER A 140 12.28 40.11 -20.66
N ALA A 141 13.35 39.56 -20.06
CA ALA A 141 14.71 40.09 -20.16
C ALA A 141 15.70 39.09 -19.55
N ILE A 142 16.31 38.27 -20.40
CA ILE A 142 17.57 37.59 -20.12
C ILE A 142 18.67 38.53 -20.63
N PRO A 143 19.55 39.09 -19.78
CA PRO A 143 20.72 39.79 -20.28
C PRO A 143 21.76 38.77 -20.76
N ALA A 144 22.13 38.88 -22.03
CA ALA A 144 23.22 38.15 -22.66
C ALA A 144 24.55 38.52 -21.98
N ALA A 145 25.22 37.53 -21.39
CA ALA A 145 26.58 37.66 -20.89
C ALA A 145 27.55 37.71 -22.08
N VAL A 146 28.20 38.86 -22.23
CA VAL A 146 29.30 39.10 -23.17
C VAL A 146 30.55 38.36 -22.67
N PRO A 147 31.27 37.59 -23.51
CA PRO A 147 32.57 37.07 -23.13
C PRO A 147 33.61 38.19 -23.20
N ALA A 148 34.07 38.66 -22.04
CA ALA A 148 35.19 39.58 -21.93
C ALA A 148 36.49 38.87 -22.32
N ARG A 149 37.00 39.29 -23.47
CA ARG A 149 38.29 38.96 -24.07
C ARG A 149 39.41 39.35 -23.11
N ALA A 150 40.20 38.36 -22.68
CA ALA A 150 41.39 38.57 -21.87
C ALA A 150 42.45 39.34 -22.69
N THR A 151 42.59 40.64 -22.42
CA THR A 151 43.76 41.42 -22.83
C THR A 151 44.89 41.14 -21.84
N ALA A 152 45.99 40.61 -22.37
CA ALA A 152 47.28 40.59 -21.73
C ALA A 152 47.70 42.01 -21.35
N ALA A 153 48.11 42.22 -20.09
CA ALA A 153 48.96 43.35 -19.72
C ALA A 153 49.59 43.15 -18.33
N ALA A 154 50.89 43.48 -18.30
CA ALA A 154 51.65 43.97 -17.15
C ALA A 154 52.03 42.97 -16.04
N LEU A 155 53.24 42.43 -16.21
CA LEU A 155 54.17 42.10 -15.14
C LEU A 155 54.21 43.26 -14.12
N THR A 156 53.43 43.14 -13.06
CA THR A 156 53.45 44.05 -11.93
C THR A 156 54.54 43.57 -10.97
N VAL A 157 55.52 44.45 -10.75
CA VAL A 157 56.61 44.32 -9.80
C VAL A 157 56.05 43.93 -8.44
N VAL A 158 56.42 42.75 -7.95
CA VAL A 158 56.08 42.26 -6.60
C VAL A 158 56.82 43.15 -5.60
N PRO A 159 56.13 43.99 -4.80
CA PRO A 159 56.79 44.71 -3.73
C PRO A 159 57.26 43.72 -2.66
N ALA A 160 58.48 43.93 -2.17
CA ALA A 160 59.11 43.11 -1.14
C ALA A 160 58.18 42.94 0.09
N PRO A 161 58.15 41.75 0.71
CA PRO A 161 57.27 41.46 1.83
C PRO A 161 57.61 42.38 3.01
N THR A 162 56.73 43.35 3.24
CA THR A 162 56.78 44.20 4.42
C THR A 162 56.47 43.31 5.63
N ALA A 163 57.34 43.38 6.65
CA ALA A 163 57.23 42.53 7.84
C ALA A 163 55.80 42.58 8.42
N PRO A 164 55.18 41.42 8.72
CA PRO A 164 53.81 41.38 9.20
C PRO A 164 53.72 42.09 10.54
N ALA A 165 52.83 43.07 10.63
CA ALA A 165 52.48 43.71 11.89
C ALA A 165 52.05 42.63 12.92
N PRO A 166 52.34 42.81 14.23
CA PRO A 166 51.97 41.85 15.26
C PRO A 166 50.45 41.64 15.25
N ILE A 167 50.02 40.46 14.80
CA ILE A 167 48.62 40.07 14.74
C ILE A 167 48.20 39.68 16.16
N ASP A 168 47.19 40.36 16.70
CA ASP A 168 46.54 39.92 17.93
C ASP A 168 45.90 38.53 17.69
N PRO A 169 46.38 37.47 18.38
CA PRO A 169 45.90 36.11 18.16
C PRO A 169 44.40 35.95 18.47
N ARG A 170 43.84 36.76 19.38
CA ARG A 170 42.40 36.71 19.70
C ARG A 170 41.55 37.20 18.54
N ALA A 171 41.91 38.35 17.98
CA ALA A 171 41.22 38.90 16.81
C ALA A 171 41.36 38.01 15.56
N ALA A 172 42.45 37.25 15.43
CA ALA A 172 42.60 36.25 14.39
C ALA A 172 41.66 35.05 14.59
N LEU A 173 41.55 34.54 15.82
CA LEU A 173 40.66 33.42 16.16
C LEU A 173 39.18 33.79 15.95
N GLU A 174 38.75 34.98 16.38
CA GLU A 174 37.36 35.44 16.17
C GLU A 174 37.01 35.55 14.69
N ARG A 175 37.93 36.04 13.85
CA ARG A 175 37.73 36.08 12.39
C ARG A 175 37.65 34.68 11.79
N ALA A 176 38.46 33.75 12.27
CA ALA A 176 38.40 32.36 11.82
C ALA A 176 37.07 31.69 12.20
N LEU A 177 36.59 31.89 13.43
CA LEU A 177 35.30 31.37 13.88
C LEU A 177 34.13 31.94 13.07
N LYS A 178 34.09 33.26 12.84
CA LYS A 178 33.06 33.89 12.00
C LYS A 178 33.07 33.35 10.56
N ARG A 179 34.26 33.09 10.00
CA ARG A 179 34.39 32.51 8.66
C ARG A 179 33.88 31.06 8.62
N LEU A 180 34.20 30.27 9.64
CA LEU A 180 33.71 28.89 9.77
C LEU A 180 32.19 28.87 9.91
N GLU A 181 31.63 29.73 10.76
CA GLU A 181 30.17 29.88 10.94
C GLU A 181 29.48 30.23 9.62
N ALA A 182 29.98 31.22 8.88
CA ALA A 182 29.44 31.58 7.56
C ALA A 182 29.49 30.40 6.57
N THR A 183 30.59 29.65 6.57
CA THR A 183 30.77 28.48 5.69
C THR A 183 29.79 27.36 6.06
N LEU A 184 29.57 27.11 7.35
CA LEU A 184 28.62 26.10 7.83
C LEU A 184 27.16 26.52 7.55
N ALA A 185 26.83 27.80 7.72
CA ALA A 185 25.51 28.33 7.39
C ALA A 185 25.20 28.21 5.90
N GLU A 186 26.18 28.51 5.04
CA GLU A 186 26.04 28.33 3.58
C GLU A 186 25.86 26.86 3.19
N ARG A 187 26.67 25.95 3.77
CA ARG A 187 26.51 24.51 3.55
C ARG A 187 25.14 24.00 3.99
N LEU A 188 24.67 24.44 5.15
CA LEU A 188 23.35 24.05 5.66
C LEU A 188 22.24 24.56 4.74
N LYS A 189 22.31 25.81 4.29
CA LYS A 189 21.36 26.37 3.31
C LYS A 189 21.33 25.58 2.01
N ASN A 190 22.51 25.20 1.48
CA ASN A 190 22.60 24.39 0.27
C ASN A 190 22.01 22.98 0.48
N SER A 191 22.30 22.33 1.61
CA SER A 191 21.74 21.01 1.93
C SER A 191 20.22 21.02 2.06
N VAL A 192 19.65 22.08 2.65
CA VAL A 192 18.19 22.24 2.75
C VAL A 192 17.58 22.47 1.38
N ALA A 193 18.18 23.33 0.55
CA ALA A 193 17.71 23.58 -0.82
C ALA A 193 17.75 22.31 -1.69
N GLU A 194 18.78 21.49 -1.57
CA GLU A 194 18.89 20.21 -2.27
C GLU A 194 17.81 19.21 -1.82
N ALA A 195 17.58 19.11 -0.51
CA ALA A 195 16.53 18.26 0.06
C ALA A 195 15.13 18.70 -0.41
N GLU A 196 14.85 20.01 -0.39
CA GLU A 196 13.59 20.57 -0.91
C GLU A 196 13.42 20.29 -2.40
N ALA A 197 14.46 20.49 -3.21
CA ALA A 197 14.44 20.18 -4.63
C ALA A 197 14.23 18.67 -4.89
N GLY A 198 14.75 17.80 -4.03
CA GLY A 198 14.51 16.35 -4.05
C GLY A 198 13.04 16.01 -3.76
N MET A 199 12.46 16.60 -2.71
CA MET A 199 11.04 16.40 -2.37
C MET A 199 10.10 16.89 -3.46
N VAL A 200 10.39 18.04 -4.08
CA VAL A 200 9.58 18.58 -5.18
C VAL A 200 9.64 17.65 -6.40
N ARG A 201 10.82 17.13 -6.76
CA ARG A 201 10.95 16.14 -7.85
C ARG A 201 10.16 14.88 -7.56
N ALA A 202 10.32 14.29 -6.38
CA ALA A 202 9.55 13.10 -5.98
C ALA A 202 8.03 13.34 -6.01
N ALA A 203 7.57 14.53 -5.59
CA ALA A 203 6.15 14.89 -5.67
C ALA A 203 5.66 14.99 -7.12
N MET A 204 6.46 15.57 -8.03
CA MET A 204 6.10 15.66 -9.45
C MET A 204 6.04 14.28 -10.11
N ASP A 205 6.98 13.38 -9.80
CA ASP A 205 6.99 12.01 -10.29
C ASP A 205 5.76 11.23 -9.79
N ALA A 206 5.40 11.37 -8.51
CA ALA A 206 4.20 10.76 -7.96
C ALA A 206 2.91 11.28 -8.62
N ILE A 207 2.83 12.58 -8.95
CA ILE A 207 1.71 13.16 -9.70
C ILE A 207 1.67 12.59 -11.13
N ALA A 208 2.81 12.45 -11.79
CA ALA A 208 2.90 11.87 -13.14
C ALA A 208 2.45 10.41 -13.15
N GLU A 209 2.88 9.60 -12.17
CA GLU A 209 2.46 8.20 -12.07
C GLU A 209 0.97 8.06 -11.75
N LYS A 210 0.43 8.91 -10.86
CA LYS A 210 -1.02 8.97 -10.63
C LYS A 210 -1.79 9.23 -11.92
N ARG A 211 -1.32 10.16 -12.76
CA ARG A 211 -1.97 10.46 -14.07
C ARG A 211 -1.93 9.26 -15.01
N ARG A 212 -0.83 8.50 -15.05
CA ARG A 212 -0.75 7.25 -15.85
C ARG A 212 -1.74 6.20 -15.36
N ILE A 213 -1.87 6.02 -14.04
CA ILE A 213 -2.85 5.10 -13.45
C ILE A 213 -4.28 5.52 -13.81
N ASP A 214 -4.58 6.82 -13.69
CA ASP A 214 -5.90 7.36 -14.04
C ASP A 214 -6.23 7.16 -15.54
N GLN A 215 -5.24 7.35 -16.44
CA GLN A 215 -5.38 7.06 -17.87
C GLN A 215 -5.64 5.57 -18.12
N HIS A 216 -4.87 4.67 -17.51
CA HIS A 216 -5.06 3.24 -17.67
C HIS A 216 -6.44 2.77 -17.18
N LEU A 217 -6.94 3.34 -16.07
CA LEU A 217 -8.29 3.05 -15.57
C LEU A 217 -9.38 3.57 -16.52
N ALA A 218 -9.18 4.73 -17.15
CA ALA A 218 -10.10 5.24 -18.17
C ALA A 218 -10.14 4.33 -19.41
N ASP A 219 -8.99 3.84 -19.87
CA ASP A 219 -8.90 2.92 -21.01
C ASP A 219 -9.54 1.56 -20.70
N LEU A 220 -9.34 1.03 -19.49
CA LEU A 220 -10.05 -0.17 -19.04
C LEU A 220 -11.57 0.04 -18.98
N GLY A 221 -12.02 1.22 -18.56
CA GLY A 221 -13.44 1.59 -18.61
C GLY A 221 -14.00 1.49 -20.02
N LYS A 222 -13.34 2.14 -20.98
CA LYS A 222 -13.73 2.07 -22.40
C LYS A 222 -13.79 0.64 -22.93
N ARG A 223 -12.77 -0.18 -22.63
CA ARG A 223 -12.74 -1.59 -23.07
C ARG A 223 -13.91 -2.42 -22.51
N ILE A 224 -14.33 -2.14 -21.28
CA ILE A 224 -15.48 -2.82 -20.68
C ILE A 224 -16.77 -2.37 -21.38
N ASP A 225 -16.92 -1.08 -21.64
CA ASP A 225 -18.09 -0.53 -22.33
C ASP A 225 -18.18 -1.08 -23.77
N ASP A 226 -17.06 -1.14 -24.49
CA ASP A 226 -16.97 -1.73 -25.84
C ASP A 226 -17.33 -3.22 -25.82
N ALA A 227 -16.80 -3.99 -24.86
CA ALA A 227 -17.11 -5.41 -24.72
C ALA A 227 -18.60 -5.66 -24.36
N GLN A 228 -19.21 -4.77 -23.58
CA GLN A 228 -20.64 -4.81 -23.29
C GLN A 228 -21.47 -4.50 -24.54
N ALA A 229 -21.09 -3.48 -25.30
CA ALA A 229 -21.74 -3.13 -26.56
C ALA A 229 -21.67 -4.28 -27.57
N GLU A 230 -20.50 -4.92 -27.72
CA GLU A 230 -20.36 -6.13 -28.54
C GLU A 230 -21.22 -7.30 -28.03
N GLY A 231 -21.29 -7.49 -26.72
CA GLY A 231 -22.13 -8.53 -26.11
C GLY A 231 -23.62 -8.33 -26.41
N ILE A 232 -24.10 -7.08 -26.32
CA ILE A 232 -25.47 -6.71 -26.68
C ILE A 232 -25.71 -6.94 -28.18
N ALA A 233 -24.81 -6.47 -29.04
CA ALA A 233 -24.93 -6.66 -30.49
C ALA A 233 -24.93 -8.14 -30.91
N LYS A 234 -24.10 -8.98 -30.26
CA LYS A 234 -24.11 -10.44 -30.49
C LYS A 234 -25.43 -11.08 -30.03
N ALA A 235 -25.95 -10.68 -28.87
CA ALA A 235 -27.22 -11.18 -28.38
C ALA A 235 -28.40 -10.79 -29.30
N GLU A 236 -28.39 -9.58 -29.86
CA GLU A 236 -29.39 -9.13 -30.84
C GLU A 236 -29.30 -9.91 -32.15
N ARG A 237 -28.09 -10.21 -32.65
CA ARG A 237 -27.90 -11.06 -33.84
C ARG A 237 -28.45 -12.47 -33.63
N VAL A 238 -28.11 -13.10 -32.50
CA VAL A 238 -28.62 -14.45 -32.16
C VAL A 238 -30.16 -14.45 -32.05
N LYS A 239 -30.76 -13.39 -31.48
CA LYS A 239 -32.22 -13.24 -31.44
C LYS A 239 -32.82 -13.10 -32.84
N ALA A 240 -32.22 -12.31 -33.72
CA ALA A 240 -32.68 -12.14 -35.10
C ALA A 240 -32.58 -13.46 -35.89
N GLU A 241 -31.47 -14.21 -35.74
CA GLU A 241 -31.29 -15.53 -36.35
C GLU A 241 -32.33 -16.54 -35.83
N ALA A 242 -32.63 -16.54 -34.53
CA ALA A 242 -33.66 -17.39 -33.95
C ALA A 242 -35.07 -17.09 -34.51
N ILE A 243 -35.42 -15.81 -34.66
CA ILE A 243 -36.71 -15.39 -35.26
C ILE A 243 -36.78 -15.83 -36.74
N MET A 244 -35.69 -15.69 -37.51
CA MET A 244 -35.66 -16.16 -38.91
C MET A 244 -35.79 -17.69 -39.00
N ALA A 245 -35.14 -18.43 -38.11
CA ALA A 245 -35.24 -19.89 -38.07
C ALA A 245 -36.65 -20.37 -37.69
N GLU A 246 -37.32 -19.69 -36.75
CA GLU A 246 -38.70 -19.98 -36.38
C GLU A 246 -39.69 -19.67 -37.52
N ALA A 247 -39.48 -18.57 -38.24
CA ALA A 247 -40.25 -18.23 -39.44
C ALA A 247 -40.08 -19.27 -40.57
N ALA A 248 -38.87 -19.79 -40.77
CA ALA A 248 -38.62 -20.85 -41.75
C ALA A 248 -39.34 -22.16 -41.37
N ALA A 249 -39.20 -22.60 -40.11
CA ALA A 249 -39.80 -23.84 -39.61
C ALA A 249 -41.35 -23.83 -39.60
N SER A 250 -41.97 -22.66 -39.44
CA SER A 250 -43.43 -22.52 -39.50
C SER A 250 -43.99 -22.57 -40.92
N SER A 251 -43.18 -22.34 -41.96
CA SER A 251 -43.61 -22.47 -43.35
C SER A 251 -43.72 -23.92 -43.82
N GLU A 252 -42.84 -24.82 -43.34
CA GLU A 252 -42.88 -26.25 -43.66
C GLU A 252 -44.08 -26.97 -43.04
N ARG A 253 -44.58 -26.53 -41.88
CA ARG A 253 -45.74 -27.16 -41.23
C ARG A 253 -47.08 -26.87 -41.91
N ARG A 254 -47.16 -25.90 -42.83
CA ARG A 254 -48.41 -25.56 -43.52
C ARG A 254 -48.68 -26.39 -44.78
N THR A 255 -47.73 -27.22 -45.23
CA THR A 255 -47.92 -28.05 -46.43
C THR A 255 -48.38 -29.49 -46.14
N ASP A 256 -48.30 -29.96 -44.89
CA ASP A 256 -48.65 -31.35 -44.53
C ASP A 256 -50.05 -31.54 -43.93
N ASP A 257 -50.81 -30.47 -43.70
CA ASP A 257 -52.11 -30.52 -42.99
C ASP A 257 -53.34 -30.49 -43.93
N VAL A 258 -53.21 -30.99 -45.16
CA VAL A 258 -54.31 -31.20 -46.11
C VAL A 258 -54.39 -32.66 -46.54
N ALA A 259 -54.55 -33.57 -45.58
CA ALA A 259 -55.24 -34.86 -45.79
C ALA A 259 -55.35 -35.62 -44.47
N LEU A 260 -56.54 -35.67 -43.88
CA LEU A 260 -57.28 -36.92 -43.59
C LEU A 260 -58.57 -36.63 -42.78
N PRO A 261 -59.65 -37.40 -43.01
CA PRO A 261 -60.97 -37.10 -42.47
C PRO A 261 -61.24 -37.74 -41.11
N ILE A 262 -62.01 -36.98 -40.33
CA ILE A 262 -63.02 -37.30 -39.32
C ILE A 262 -63.28 -38.81 -39.10
N ARG A 263 -63.02 -39.28 -37.86
CA ARG A 263 -63.73 -40.43 -37.29
C ARG A 263 -63.99 -40.20 -35.80
N GLU A 264 -65.27 -39.97 -35.49
CA GLU A 264 -65.81 -39.96 -34.13
C GLU A 264 -65.78 -41.37 -33.54
N GLY A 265 -65.55 -41.47 -32.23
CA GLY A 265 -65.61 -42.72 -31.49
C GLY A 265 -65.19 -42.52 -30.04
N GLU A 266 -66.19 -42.38 -29.17
CA GLU A 266 -66.08 -42.41 -27.71
C GLU A 266 -65.37 -43.66 -27.19
N SER A 267 -64.54 -43.52 -26.15
CA SER A 267 -64.84 -44.09 -24.82
C SER A 267 -63.69 -43.87 -23.83
N PRO A 268 -63.98 -43.77 -22.52
CA PRO A 268 -63.01 -43.53 -21.47
C PRO A 268 -62.56 -44.84 -20.81
N LEU A 269 -61.28 -44.97 -20.48
CA LEU A 269 -60.78 -45.55 -19.21
C LEU A 269 -59.26 -45.82 -19.26
N GLU A 270 -58.72 -45.85 -18.04
CA GLU A 270 -57.49 -46.49 -17.60
C GLU A 270 -56.12 -45.81 -17.78
N LYS A 271 -55.67 -45.31 -16.62
CA LYS A 271 -54.28 -45.06 -16.24
C LYS A 271 -53.43 -46.33 -16.44
N PRO A 272 -52.15 -46.16 -16.79
CA PRO A 272 -51.12 -46.85 -16.02
C PRO A 272 -50.02 -45.91 -15.54
N LYS A 273 -49.71 -46.04 -14.24
CA LYS A 273 -48.44 -45.65 -13.63
C LYS A 273 -47.30 -46.28 -14.43
N ARG A 274 -46.49 -45.46 -15.11
CA ARG A 274 -45.20 -45.89 -15.66
C ARG A 274 -44.07 -45.16 -14.94
N ALA A 275 -43.27 -45.95 -14.24
CA ALA A 275 -42.06 -45.52 -13.55
C ALA A 275 -41.07 -44.93 -14.57
N ALA A 276 -40.65 -43.68 -14.34
CA ALA A 276 -39.61 -43.03 -15.12
C ALA A 276 -38.24 -43.57 -14.68
N ALA A 277 -37.69 -44.46 -15.49
CA ALA A 277 -36.29 -44.85 -15.44
C ALA A 277 -35.41 -43.68 -15.88
N LYS A 278 -34.39 -43.37 -15.07
CA LYS A 278 -33.33 -42.40 -15.36
C LYS A 278 -32.46 -42.91 -16.52
N PRO A 279 -32.22 -42.13 -17.59
CA PRO A 279 -31.18 -42.47 -18.55
C PRO A 279 -29.81 -42.08 -17.99
N ALA A 280 -28.94 -43.09 -17.85
CA ALA A 280 -27.53 -42.92 -17.52
C ALA A 280 -26.79 -42.27 -18.70
N ILE A 281 -26.33 -41.03 -18.49
CA ILE A 281 -25.48 -40.29 -19.44
C ILE A 281 -24.08 -40.91 -19.41
N LYS A 282 -23.73 -41.59 -20.50
CA LYS A 282 -22.37 -42.10 -20.77
C LYS A 282 -21.44 -40.92 -21.04
N LYS A 283 -20.35 -40.83 -20.28
CA LYS A 283 -19.24 -39.91 -20.51
C LYS A 283 -18.45 -40.35 -21.75
N PRO A 284 -18.15 -39.46 -22.72
CA PRO A 284 -17.19 -39.78 -23.76
C PRO A 284 -15.76 -39.71 -23.21
N VAL A 285 -15.04 -40.81 -23.40
CA VAL A 285 -13.61 -40.99 -23.15
C VAL A 285 -12.83 -40.18 -24.18
N VAL A 286 -11.98 -39.27 -23.72
CA VAL A 286 -11.03 -38.51 -24.54
C VAL A 286 -9.75 -39.36 -24.70
N PRO A 287 -9.27 -39.63 -25.92
CA PRO A 287 -7.99 -40.29 -26.11
C PRO A 287 -6.82 -39.33 -25.87
N ALA A 288 -5.83 -39.80 -25.11
CA ALA A 288 -4.57 -39.15 -24.88
C ALA A 288 -3.74 -39.10 -26.18
N ALA A 289 -3.46 -37.88 -26.67
CA ALA A 289 -2.47 -37.67 -27.71
C ALA A 289 -1.10 -37.46 -27.06
N GLN A 290 -0.24 -38.45 -27.28
CA GLN A 290 1.15 -38.52 -26.88
C GLN A 290 1.97 -37.74 -27.92
N GLY A 291 2.40 -36.53 -27.57
CA GLY A 291 3.21 -35.66 -28.44
C GLY A 291 4.62 -35.49 -27.88
N VAL A 292 5.55 -36.29 -28.39
CA VAL A 292 7.00 -36.17 -28.20
C VAL A 292 7.51 -35.03 -29.08
N SER A 293 8.13 -34.00 -28.49
CA SER A 293 8.98 -33.08 -29.24
C SER A 293 10.24 -32.75 -28.47
N GLN A 294 11.33 -32.95 -29.19
CA GLN A 294 12.72 -32.94 -28.79
C GLN A 294 13.25 -31.55 -28.44
N ALA A 295 14.33 -31.60 -27.65
CA ALA A 295 15.16 -30.51 -27.21
C ALA A 295 15.81 -29.69 -28.35
N ALA A 296 15.96 -28.39 -28.10
CA ALA A 296 17.01 -27.58 -28.72
C ALA A 296 17.59 -26.65 -27.64
N ALA A 297 18.82 -26.93 -27.24
CA ALA A 297 19.62 -26.11 -26.33
C ALA A 297 20.27 -24.92 -27.09
N PRO A 298 20.68 -23.85 -26.38
CA PRO A 298 20.76 -22.50 -26.92
C PRO A 298 22.13 -22.13 -27.51
N ARG A 299 22.15 -21.24 -28.52
CA ARG A 299 23.37 -20.58 -28.99
C ARG A 299 23.72 -19.40 -28.05
N GLN A 300 24.85 -19.52 -27.36
CA GLN A 300 25.50 -18.42 -26.64
C GLN A 300 26.04 -17.38 -27.64
N MET A 301 25.64 -16.12 -27.50
CA MET A 301 26.31 -14.99 -28.12
C MET A 301 27.30 -14.37 -27.14
N LYS A 302 28.53 -14.17 -27.61
CA LYS A 302 29.66 -13.52 -26.91
C LYS A 302 29.40 -12.01 -26.82
N SER A 303 29.35 -11.46 -25.61
CA SER A 303 29.37 -10.00 -25.38
C SER A 303 30.81 -9.48 -25.30
N PRO A 304 31.11 -8.29 -25.86
CA PRO A 304 32.44 -7.69 -25.80
C PRO A 304 32.71 -6.94 -24.49
N ALA A 305 33.99 -6.88 -24.11
CA ALA A 305 34.51 -6.37 -22.85
C ALA A 305 34.29 -4.87 -22.62
N SER A 306 34.01 -4.49 -21.37
CA SER A 306 33.90 -3.09 -20.91
C SER A 306 35.24 -2.55 -20.38
N PRO A 307 35.53 -1.24 -20.56
CA PRO A 307 36.79 -0.61 -20.14
C PRO A 307 36.84 -0.28 -18.62
N PRO A 308 38.05 -0.08 -18.06
CA PRO A 308 38.26 0.05 -16.61
C PRO A 308 37.89 1.44 -16.07
N THR A 309 37.21 1.47 -14.92
CA THR A 309 36.87 2.68 -14.16
C THR A 309 37.96 3.05 -13.14
N PRO A 310 38.19 4.35 -12.88
CA PRO A 310 39.24 4.84 -11.98
C PRO A 310 38.90 4.70 -10.49
N LYS A 311 39.93 4.45 -9.67
CA LYS A 311 39.88 4.29 -8.21
C LYS A 311 39.65 5.63 -7.52
N ILE A 312 38.61 5.73 -6.69
CA ILE A 312 38.38 6.86 -5.79
C ILE A 312 38.85 6.46 -4.39
N VAL A 313 39.79 7.23 -3.85
CA VAL A 313 40.31 7.10 -2.49
C VAL A 313 39.43 7.95 -1.57
N VAL A 314 38.74 7.31 -0.63
CA VAL A 314 37.97 7.98 0.43
C VAL A 314 38.82 7.99 1.71
N VAL A 315 39.08 9.18 2.25
CA VAL A 315 39.76 9.39 3.53
C VAL A 315 38.70 9.62 4.60
N GLU A 316 38.62 8.74 5.58
CA GLU A 316 37.74 8.86 6.74
C GLU A 316 38.30 9.85 7.77
N THR A 317 37.47 10.80 8.20
CA THR A 317 37.73 11.65 9.37
C THR A 317 36.72 11.33 10.47
N SER A 318 37.24 10.99 11.64
CA SER A 318 36.53 10.58 12.84
C SER A 318 35.69 11.70 13.48
N MET A 319 34.40 11.48 13.73
CA MET A 319 33.54 12.39 14.50
C MET A 319 33.65 12.17 16.01
N ALA A 320 33.87 13.27 16.74
CA ALA A 320 33.89 13.35 18.19
C ALA A 320 32.47 13.44 18.80
N ALA A 321 32.38 12.99 20.05
CA ALA A 321 31.17 12.85 20.86
C ALA A 321 30.40 14.16 21.13
N ARG A 322 29.07 14.04 21.20
CA ARG A 322 28.09 15.11 21.43
C ARG A 322 27.79 15.25 22.92
N PRO A 323 27.85 16.45 23.52
CA PRO A 323 27.40 16.67 24.89
C PRO A 323 25.90 16.99 24.97
N GLU A 324 25.33 16.70 26.14
CA GLU A 324 23.93 16.90 26.51
C GLU A 324 23.52 18.38 26.54
N SER A 325 22.22 18.64 26.30
CA SER A 325 21.61 19.97 26.46
C SER A 325 20.42 19.89 27.40
N GLY A 326 20.46 20.75 28.40
CA GLY A 326 19.43 20.99 29.40
C GLY A 326 18.25 21.85 28.93
N ALA A 327 17.45 22.20 29.93
CA ALA A 327 16.04 22.57 29.91
C ALA A 327 15.67 24.01 29.50
N ASP A 328 14.35 24.18 29.33
CA ASP A 328 13.48 25.40 29.28
C ASP A 328 13.22 26.10 27.93
N PRO A 329 12.12 26.89 27.79
CA PRO A 329 10.72 26.56 28.09
C PRO A 329 9.75 26.87 26.91
N ALA A 330 8.51 26.42 27.04
CA ALA A 330 7.45 26.46 26.03
C ALA A 330 6.98 27.86 25.57
N PRO A 331 6.41 27.96 24.35
CA PRO A 331 5.34 28.90 24.08
C PRO A 331 3.98 28.19 23.90
N ALA A 332 2.96 28.81 24.49
CA ALA A 332 1.57 28.40 24.48
C ALA A 332 1.00 28.33 23.05
N GLN A 333 0.43 27.17 22.69
CA GLN A 333 -0.34 27.01 21.46
C GLN A 333 -1.83 26.93 21.80
N VAL A 334 -2.55 27.99 21.42
CA VAL A 334 -3.98 28.17 21.61
C VAL A 334 -4.75 27.15 20.76
N SER A 335 -5.65 26.42 21.43
CA SER A 335 -6.50 25.40 20.81
C SER A 335 -7.60 26.05 19.97
N GLY A 336 -7.58 25.83 18.65
CA GLY A 336 -8.71 26.05 17.76
C GLY A 336 -9.44 24.74 17.50
N ARG A 337 -10.53 24.50 18.23
CA ARG A 337 -11.50 23.41 17.96
C ARG A 337 -12.15 23.62 16.58
N GLY A 338 -11.66 22.94 15.56
CA GLY A 338 -12.30 22.83 14.25
C GLY A 338 -12.62 21.37 13.91
N GLY A 339 -13.90 21.01 13.90
CA GLY A 339 -14.40 19.64 13.82
C GLY A 339 -13.99 18.87 12.55
N TRP A 340 -13.34 17.71 12.74
CA TRP A 340 -13.08 16.69 11.72
C TRP A 340 -14.32 15.84 11.40
N LYS A 341 -15.41 16.48 10.97
CA LYS A 341 -16.61 15.79 10.49
C LYS A 341 -17.02 16.27 9.09
N SER A 342 -16.19 16.04 8.08
CA SER A 342 -16.64 16.00 6.67
C SER A 342 -15.55 15.58 5.67
N VAL A 343 -14.71 14.59 5.98
CA VAL A 343 -13.94 13.94 4.90
C VAL A 343 -14.91 13.02 4.15
N ARG A 344 -15.51 13.56 3.09
CA ARG A 344 -16.26 12.83 2.07
C ARG A 344 -15.42 11.62 1.67
N ARG A 345 -15.97 10.43 1.88
CA ARG A 345 -15.36 9.19 1.39
C ARG A 345 -15.31 9.30 -0.13
N ASP A 346 -14.10 9.39 -0.64
CA ASP A 346 -13.83 9.41 -2.07
C ASP A 346 -14.42 8.13 -2.70
N PRO A 347 -15.41 8.22 -3.60
CA PRO A 347 -16.07 7.04 -4.18
C PRO A 347 -15.09 6.12 -4.92
N ALA A 348 -13.96 6.65 -5.39
CA ALA A 348 -12.88 5.87 -5.99
C ALA A 348 -12.27 4.85 -5.02
N ARG A 349 -12.14 5.18 -3.73
CA ARG A 349 -11.57 4.27 -2.72
C ARG A 349 -12.52 3.12 -2.37
N VAL A 350 -13.83 3.37 -2.48
CA VAL A 350 -14.87 2.35 -2.26
C VAL A 350 -14.92 1.37 -3.44
N MET A 351 -14.77 1.85 -4.67
CA MET A 351 -14.66 1.01 -5.88
C MET A 351 -13.40 0.14 -5.88
N ALA A 352 -12.26 0.66 -5.45
CA ALA A 352 -11.00 -0.09 -5.36
C ALA A 352 -11.07 -1.23 -4.33
N GLN A 353 -11.73 -1.01 -3.18
CA GLN A 353 -11.93 -2.07 -2.17
C GLN A 353 -12.96 -3.13 -2.59
N ALA A 354 -13.89 -2.81 -3.49
CA ALA A 354 -14.83 -3.77 -4.05
C ALA A 354 -14.15 -4.70 -5.07
N LYS A 355 -13.22 -4.20 -5.90
CA LYS A 355 -12.48 -5.01 -6.87
C LYS A 355 -11.46 -5.96 -6.23
N ALA A 356 -10.83 -5.58 -5.12
CA ALA A 356 -9.84 -6.42 -4.42
C ALA A 356 -10.43 -7.67 -3.73
N LYS A 357 -11.76 -7.82 -3.68
CA LYS A 357 -12.45 -8.99 -3.08
C LYS A 357 -13.01 -9.99 -4.08
N ALA A 358 -12.88 -9.74 -5.38
CA ALA A 358 -13.19 -10.76 -6.38
C ALA A 358 -12.14 -11.88 -6.27
N LYS A 359 -12.56 -13.08 -5.87
CA LYS A 359 -11.70 -14.26 -5.89
C LYS A 359 -11.18 -14.44 -7.31
N ALA A 360 -9.86 -14.52 -7.50
CA ALA A 360 -9.26 -14.91 -8.77
C ALA A 360 -9.80 -16.30 -9.14
N THR A 361 -10.78 -16.34 -10.04
CA THR A 361 -11.44 -17.58 -10.48
C THR A 361 -10.56 -18.37 -11.45
N ASN A 362 -9.43 -17.81 -11.88
CA ASN A 362 -8.53 -18.44 -12.84
C ASN A 362 -7.08 -18.44 -12.34
N ARG A 363 -6.37 -19.56 -12.59
CA ARG A 363 -4.96 -19.75 -12.20
C ARG A 363 -4.04 -18.77 -12.94
N ALA A 364 -4.41 -18.37 -14.16
CA ALA A 364 -3.68 -17.35 -14.92
C ALA A 364 -3.72 -15.99 -14.21
N ASP A 365 -4.91 -15.54 -13.78
CA ASP A 365 -5.07 -14.28 -13.05
C ASP A 365 -4.30 -14.26 -11.72
N ALA A 366 -4.18 -15.41 -11.06
CA ALA A 366 -3.39 -15.51 -9.84
C ALA A 366 -1.88 -15.35 -10.09
N VAL A 367 -1.37 -15.85 -11.22
CA VAL A 367 0.04 -15.68 -11.63
C VAL A 367 0.31 -14.23 -12.02
N ASP A 368 -0.58 -13.62 -12.79
CA ASP A 368 -0.45 -12.20 -13.19
C ASP A 368 -0.51 -11.27 -11.98
N LEU A 369 -1.40 -11.54 -11.02
CA LEU A 369 -1.51 -10.75 -9.79
C LEU A 369 -0.29 -10.93 -8.88
N ALA A 370 0.31 -12.13 -8.84
CA ALA A 370 1.57 -12.37 -8.13
C ALA A 370 2.75 -11.63 -8.78
N GLN A 371 2.86 -11.67 -10.11
CA GLN A 371 3.90 -10.93 -10.84
C GLN A 371 3.73 -9.41 -10.69
N ALA A 372 2.49 -8.91 -10.76
CA ALA A 372 2.19 -7.49 -10.55
C ALA A 372 2.52 -7.05 -9.12
N ALA A 373 2.24 -7.89 -8.11
CA ALA A 373 2.60 -7.61 -6.72
C ALA A 373 4.13 -7.56 -6.55
N GLN A 374 4.87 -8.46 -7.18
CA GLN A 374 6.33 -8.49 -7.11
C GLN A 374 6.96 -7.25 -7.77
N ALA A 375 6.47 -6.87 -8.96
CA ALA A 375 6.90 -5.64 -9.62
C ALA A 375 6.56 -4.37 -8.80
N ALA A 376 5.42 -4.36 -8.09
CA ALA A 376 5.06 -3.26 -7.20
C ALA A 376 5.97 -3.18 -5.96
N ILE A 377 6.40 -4.32 -5.42
CA ILE A 377 7.38 -4.37 -4.32
C ILE A 377 8.75 -3.86 -4.81
N GLU A 378 9.20 -4.28 -5.99
CA GLU A 378 10.46 -3.81 -6.57
C GLU A 378 10.45 -2.30 -6.85
N ARG A 379 9.34 -1.77 -7.38
CA ARG A 379 9.14 -0.32 -7.55
C ARG A 379 9.09 0.41 -6.23
N PHE A 380 8.41 -0.15 -5.23
CA PHE A 380 8.35 0.45 -3.89
C PHE A 380 9.73 0.51 -3.23
N ILE A 381 10.56 -0.52 -3.41
CA ILE A 381 11.96 -0.52 -2.95
C ILE A 381 12.77 0.54 -3.71
N ALA A 382 12.61 0.65 -5.02
CA ALA A 382 13.29 1.64 -5.85
C ALA A 382 12.88 3.09 -5.53
N GLU A 383 11.59 3.37 -5.34
CA GLU A 383 11.04 4.73 -5.10
C GLU A 383 11.28 5.23 -3.67
N ARG A 384 11.26 4.35 -2.66
CA ARG A 384 11.43 4.79 -1.26
C ARG A 384 12.84 5.21 -0.93
N GLY A 385 13.79 5.12 -1.86
CA GLY A 385 15.19 5.34 -1.52
C GLY A 385 15.62 4.42 -0.37
N VAL A 386 14.96 3.25 -0.23
CA VAL A 386 15.70 2.07 0.18
C VAL A 386 16.57 1.79 -1.04
N THR A 387 17.59 2.65 -1.21
CA THR A 387 18.83 2.22 -1.80
C THR A 387 19.02 0.85 -1.17
N LYS A 388 19.17 -0.18 -2.02
CA LYS A 388 19.99 -1.31 -1.59
C LYS A 388 21.25 -0.60 -1.11
N THR A 389 21.34 -0.31 0.18
CA THR A 389 22.55 0.18 0.83
C THR A 389 23.54 -0.85 0.36
N GLU A 390 24.40 -0.40 -0.55
CA GLU A 390 25.31 -1.19 -1.37
C GLU A 390 25.43 -2.55 -0.76
N THR A 391 24.69 -3.53 -1.30
CA THR A 391 24.45 -4.85 -0.68
C THR A 391 25.72 -5.25 0.05
N ASN A 392 25.74 -4.99 1.36
CA ASN A 392 26.99 -4.87 2.12
C ASN A 392 27.75 -6.15 1.79
N GLY A 393 29.01 -6.11 1.35
CA GLY A 393 29.73 -7.33 0.92
C GLY A 393 29.57 -8.48 1.93
N ILE A 394 29.39 -8.10 3.20
CA ILE A 394 28.98 -8.91 4.34
C ILE A 394 27.70 -9.74 4.12
N GLN A 395 26.60 -9.20 3.59
CA GLN A 395 25.36 -9.97 3.37
C GLN A 395 25.56 -11.08 2.32
N THR A 396 26.34 -10.80 1.28
CA THR A 396 26.75 -11.81 0.30
C THR A 396 27.62 -12.89 0.95
N LEU A 397 28.54 -12.48 1.82
CA LEU A 397 29.43 -13.37 2.56
C LEU A 397 28.68 -14.23 3.59
N VAL A 398 27.72 -13.66 4.32
CA VAL A 398 26.78 -14.36 5.21
C VAL A 398 25.96 -15.38 4.43
N SER A 399 25.45 -15.01 3.25
CA SER A 399 24.68 -15.92 2.40
C SER A 399 25.54 -17.08 1.89
N ARG A 400 26.81 -16.83 1.51
CA ARG A 400 27.77 -17.87 1.11
C ARG A 400 28.15 -18.80 2.27
N LEU A 401 28.31 -18.26 3.48
CA LEU A 401 28.51 -19.05 4.70
C LEU A 401 27.31 -19.94 4.99
N GLN A 402 26.09 -19.40 4.92
CA GLN A 402 24.85 -20.18 5.10
C GLN A 402 24.69 -21.28 4.04
N ALA A 403 25.04 -21.01 2.78
CA ALA A 403 25.04 -22.01 1.70
C ALA A 403 26.05 -23.16 1.94
N ARG A 404 27.11 -22.92 2.73
CA ARG A 404 28.07 -23.94 3.18
C ARG A 404 27.66 -24.65 4.48
N GLY A 405 26.47 -24.34 5.01
CA GLY A 405 25.89 -25.01 6.18
C GLY A 405 26.17 -24.33 7.53
N TYR A 406 26.76 -23.13 7.54
CA TYR A 406 26.99 -22.37 8.77
C TYR A 406 25.72 -21.62 9.20
N ILE A 407 25.39 -21.63 10.49
CA ILE A 407 24.32 -20.81 11.06
C ILE A 407 24.94 -19.49 11.52
N VAL A 408 24.73 -18.42 10.75
CA VAL A 408 25.25 -17.08 11.06
C VAL A 408 24.12 -16.18 11.55
N VAL A 409 24.24 -15.66 12.76
CA VAL A 409 23.26 -14.75 13.41
C VAL A 409 23.97 -13.46 13.83
N GLN A 410 23.37 -12.32 13.55
CA GLN A 410 23.86 -11.03 14.03
C GLN A 410 23.49 -10.85 15.52
N ASP A 411 24.46 -10.57 16.38
CA ASP A 411 24.28 -10.35 17.83
C ASP A 411 24.97 -9.04 18.22
N GLY A 412 24.20 -7.95 18.28
CA GLY A 412 24.72 -6.60 18.51
C GLY A 412 25.61 -6.12 17.36
N ASP A 413 26.82 -5.67 17.70
CA ASP A 413 27.85 -5.19 16.75
C ASP A 413 28.73 -6.34 16.22
N GLY A 414 28.35 -7.59 16.47
CA GLY A 414 29.08 -8.78 16.07
C GLY A 414 28.21 -9.88 15.44
N TRP A 415 28.85 -11.01 15.20
CA TRP A 415 28.28 -12.18 14.54
C TRP A 415 28.52 -13.44 15.36
N VAL A 416 27.51 -14.31 15.45
CA VAL A 416 27.61 -15.62 16.08
C VAL A 416 27.46 -16.70 15.01
N ILE A 417 28.47 -17.55 14.89
CA ILE A 417 28.51 -18.65 13.93
C ILE A 417 28.38 -19.99 14.68
N ASP A 418 27.40 -20.79 14.28
CA ASP A 418 27.06 -22.13 14.83
C ASP A 418 26.87 -22.13 16.35
N GLN A 419 26.42 -21.01 16.93
CA GLN A 419 26.27 -20.78 18.37
C GLN A 419 27.57 -20.93 19.19
N ARG A 420 28.73 -21.15 18.55
CA ARG A 420 30.01 -21.46 19.21
C ARG A 420 31.04 -20.35 19.06
N ARG A 421 31.06 -19.67 17.91
CA ARG A 421 32.06 -18.63 17.62
C ARG A 421 31.39 -17.27 17.61
N ARG A 422 31.81 -16.39 18.52
CA ARG A 422 31.47 -14.97 18.51
C ARG A 422 32.58 -14.21 17.80
N ILE A 423 32.21 -13.42 16.82
CA ILE A 423 33.09 -12.61 15.98
C ILE A 423 32.67 -11.16 16.19
N VAL A 424 33.62 -10.30 16.53
CA VAL A 424 33.35 -8.88 16.81
C VAL A 424 33.70 -8.08 15.56
N GLY A 425 32.71 -7.41 14.96
CA GLY A 425 32.88 -6.59 13.77
C GLY A 425 32.91 -7.35 12.44
N GLU A 426 33.01 -6.58 11.37
CA GLU A 426 32.87 -7.04 9.98
C GLU A 426 34.17 -7.64 9.43
N SER A 427 35.32 -7.05 9.75
CA SER A 427 36.64 -7.54 9.30
C SER A 427 36.93 -8.96 9.76
N ALA A 428 36.61 -9.27 11.03
CA ALA A 428 36.81 -10.61 11.58
C ALA A 428 35.85 -11.66 10.97
N LEU A 429 34.68 -11.23 10.45
CA LEU A 429 33.79 -12.10 9.71
C LEU A 429 34.35 -12.41 8.31
N ILE A 430 34.97 -11.42 7.66
CA ILE A 430 35.65 -11.59 6.37
C ILE A 430 36.83 -12.55 6.53
N GLU A 431 37.70 -12.34 7.53
CA GLU A 431 38.82 -13.24 7.83
C GLU A 431 38.35 -14.67 8.12
N PHE A 432 37.24 -14.83 8.85
CA PHE A 432 36.65 -16.15 9.10
C PHE A 432 36.18 -16.82 7.80
N ALA A 433 35.52 -16.09 6.90
CA ALA A 433 35.08 -16.61 5.62
C ALA A 433 36.26 -16.95 4.69
N GLU A 434 37.30 -16.13 4.67
CA GLU A 434 38.53 -16.39 3.90
C GLU A 434 39.26 -17.63 4.41
N ALA A 435 39.36 -17.82 5.73
CA ALA A 435 39.91 -19.04 6.33
C ALA A 435 39.09 -20.30 5.98
N ARG A 436 37.85 -20.14 5.50
CA ARG A 436 36.97 -21.21 5.00
C ARG A 436 36.93 -21.28 3.47
N GLY A 437 37.76 -20.51 2.77
CA GLY A 437 37.83 -20.49 1.31
C GLY A 437 36.65 -19.77 0.64
N ILE A 438 36.00 -18.84 1.34
CA ILE A 438 34.90 -18.02 0.83
C ILE A 438 35.42 -16.58 0.71
N SER A 439 35.94 -16.21 -0.45
CA SER A 439 36.38 -14.84 -0.73
C SER A 439 35.23 -13.99 -1.29
N LEU A 440 35.30 -12.68 -1.06
CA LEU A 440 34.32 -11.70 -1.54
C LEU A 440 34.49 -11.39 -3.05
N ASP A 441 35.72 -11.50 -3.55
CA ASP A 441 36.13 -11.05 -4.90
C ASP A 441 35.81 -11.99 -6.05
N VAL A 442 35.29 -13.19 -5.80
CA VAL A 442 34.92 -14.10 -6.90
C VAL A 442 33.55 -13.69 -7.42
N ALA A 443 33.55 -12.72 -8.33
CA ALA A 443 32.53 -12.53 -9.33
C ALA A 443 32.60 -13.75 -10.28
N ALA A 444 31.67 -14.68 -10.11
CA ALA A 444 31.42 -15.80 -11.01
C ALA A 444 30.11 -15.56 -11.77
#